data_AF-A0A8R1E7Z1-F1
#
_entry.id   AF-A0A8R1E7Z1-F1
#
_cell.length_a   1.000
_cell.length_b   1.000
_cell.length_c   1.000
_cell.angle_alpha   90.00
_cell.angle_beta   90.00
_cell.angle_gamma   90.00
#
_symmetry.space_group_name_H-M   'P 1'
#
loop_
_entity.id
_entity.type
_entity.pdbx_description
1 polymer ?
#
loop_
_entity_poly.entity_id
_entity_poly.type
_entity_poly.pdbx_seq_one_letter_code
_entity_poly.pdbx_strand_id
1 'polypeptide(L)'
;MNYFDLAIDENALWVMFHYQEEHFLSVAKVDINNMTIYETFNLTMVNHTDVSNGIVICGTIYLIESTSEQSTYISSAFDFYRNTYSQPLIKWINLYKNANMISYNAYDKRIYIYDHGYMLTVPPMLHWLAK
;
A
#
# COMPACT_ATOMS: atom_id res chain seq x y z
N MET A 1 -0.85 -7.94 8.18
CA MET A 1 0.12 -7.95 7.08
C MET A 1 1.07 -9.16 7.16
N ASN A 2 1.66 -9.58 6.04
CA ASN A 2 2.88 -10.41 6.06
C ASN A 2 4.01 -9.65 6.79
N TYR A 3 5.08 -10.35 7.20
CA TYR A 3 6.20 -9.74 7.94
C TYR A 3 6.81 -8.50 7.22
N PHE A 4 6.83 -8.53 5.89
CA PHE A 4 7.10 -7.38 5.03
C PHE A 4 6.33 -7.52 3.71
N ASP A 5 6.17 -6.41 3.00
CA ASP A 5 5.58 -6.35 1.66
C ASP A 5 6.35 -5.36 0.78
N LEU A 6 6.33 -5.59 -0.54
CA LEU A 6 7.06 -4.79 -1.52
C LEU A 6 6.09 -4.05 -2.42
N ALA A 7 6.35 -2.77 -2.65
CA ALA A 7 5.60 -1.95 -3.60
C ALA A 7 6.56 -1.22 -4.53
N ILE A 8 6.13 -1.00 -5.76
CA ILE A 8 6.86 -0.23 -6.76
C ILE A 8 5.96 0.91 -7.22
N ASP A 9 6.53 2.11 -7.31
CA ASP A 9 5.88 3.25 -7.94
C ASP A 9 6.76 3.78 -9.10
N GLU A 10 6.38 4.92 -9.65
CA GLU A 10 7.11 5.58 -10.74
C GLU A 10 8.54 6.00 -10.34
N ASN A 11 8.87 6.06 -9.04
CA ASN A 11 10.07 6.72 -8.53
C ASN A 11 11.02 5.79 -7.78
N ALA A 12 10.52 4.72 -7.16
CA ALA A 12 11.31 3.86 -6.29
C ALA A 12 10.70 2.47 -6.04
N LEU A 13 11.52 1.61 -5.45
CA LEU A 13 11.09 0.42 -4.73
C LEU A 13 10.83 0.81 -3.27
N TRP A 14 9.71 0.34 -2.73
CA TRP A 14 9.26 0.58 -1.36
C TRP A 14 9.13 -0.74 -0.63
N VAL A 15 9.60 -0.77 0.61
CA VAL A 15 9.49 -1.93 1.50
C VAL A 15 8.65 -1.52 2.69
N MET A 16 7.50 -2.16 2.86
CA MET A 16 6.64 -2.00 4.03
C MET A 16 6.97 -3.09 5.04
N PHE A 17 7.20 -2.72 6.29
CA PHE A 17 7.57 -3.66 7.35
C PHE A 17 7.19 -3.08 8.71
N HIS A 18 7.32 -3.87 9.77
CA HIS A 18 7.18 -3.38 11.13
C HIS A 18 8.33 -3.92 11.99
N TYR A 19 8.76 -3.13 12.97
CA TYR A 19 9.69 -3.63 13.98
C TYR A 19 8.93 -4.51 14.98
N GLN A 20 9.62 -5.48 15.58
CA GLN A 20 8.99 -6.44 16.50
C GLN A 20 8.41 -5.76 17.76
N GLU A 21 9.05 -4.69 18.22
CA GLU A 21 8.65 -3.96 19.43
C GLU A 21 7.73 -2.76 19.13
N GLU A 22 7.50 -2.45 17.86
CA GLU A 22 6.72 -1.27 17.45
C GLU A 22 5.35 -1.66 16.91
N HIS A 23 4.34 -0.86 17.27
CA HIS A 23 2.98 -1.07 16.79
C HIS A 23 2.72 -0.40 15.43
N PHE A 24 3.57 0.53 15.02
CA PHE A 24 3.35 1.27 13.78
C PHE A 24 3.94 0.59 12.55
N LEU A 25 3.36 0.88 11.39
CA LEU A 25 3.92 0.50 10.10
C LEU A 25 5.14 1.37 9.75
N SER A 26 6.21 0.76 9.27
CA SER A 26 7.39 1.45 8.72
C SER A 26 7.49 1.22 7.21
N VAL A 27 7.96 2.22 6.48
CA VAL A 27 8.16 2.11 5.03
C VAL A 27 9.56 2.60 4.68
N ALA A 28 10.37 1.76 4.04
CA ALA A 28 11.68 2.14 3.53
C ALA A 28 11.64 2.39 2.02
N LYS A 29 12.28 3.46 1.58
CA LYS A 29 12.59 3.73 0.19
C LYS A 29 13.94 3.08 -0.16
N VAL A 30 13.94 2.24 -1.19
CA VAL A 30 15.07 1.37 -1.53
C VAL A 30 15.47 1.56 -2.99
N ASP A 31 16.78 1.54 -3.26
CA ASP A 31 17.31 1.49 -4.62
C ASP A 31 17.01 0.14 -5.27
N ILE A 32 16.44 0.17 -6.48
CA ILE A 32 16.02 -1.04 -7.18
C ILE A 32 17.20 -1.90 -7.70
N ASN A 33 18.37 -1.31 -7.89
CA ASN A 33 19.53 -1.99 -8.48
C ASN A 33 20.42 -2.64 -7.42
N ASN A 34 20.61 -1.98 -6.27
CA ASN A 34 21.55 -2.43 -5.24
C ASN A 34 20.94 -2.62 -3.85
N MET A 35 19.63 -2.40 -3.70
CA MET A 35 18.88 -2.54 -2.43
C MET A 35 19.37 -1.64 -1.28
N THR A 36 20.08 -0.55 -1.59
CA THR A 36 20.44 0.45 -0.56
C THR A 36 19.19 1.14 -0.05
N ILE A 37 19.05 1.22 1.27
CA ILE A 37 17.97 1.97 1.92
C ILE A 37 18.36 3.46 1.90
N TYR A 38 17.53 4.28 1.26
CA TYR A 38 17.73 5.73 1.22
C TYR A 38 17.09 6.45 2.40
N GLU A 39 15.87 6.04 2.74
CA GLU A 39 15.05 6.73 3.74
C GLU A 39 14.05 5.75 4.34
N THR A 40 13.72 5.94 5.62
CA THR A 40 12.71 5.15 6.32
C THR A 40 11.70 6.07 6.98
N PHE A 41 10.42 5.84 6.69
CA PHE A 41 9.28 6.57 7.23
C PHE A 41 8.58 5.71 8.27
N ASN A 42 8.52 6.19 9.50
CA ASN A 42 7.78 5.55 10.59
C ASN A 42 6.36 6.13 10.62
N LEU A 43 5.37 5.35 10.20
CA LEU A 43 3.99 5.79 10.09
C LEU A 43 3.26 5.65 11.43
N THR A 44 3.63 6.44 12.43
CA THR A 44 3.16 6.35 13.82
C THR A 44 1.64 6.44 14.01
N MET A 45 0.89 6.98 13.04
CA MET A 45 -0.57 7.03 13.06
C MET A 45 -1.26 5.78 12.50
N VAL A 46 -0.48 4.84 11.95
CA VAL A 46 -0.98 3.62 11.31
C VAL A 46 -0.47 2.43 12.12
N ASN A 47 -1.40 1.73 12.77
CA ASN A 47 -1.08 0.47 13.41
C ASN A 47 -0.94 -0.63 12.34
N HIS A 48 0.16 -1.38 12.37
CA HIS A 48 0.44 -2.43 11.39
C HIS A 48 -0.58 -3.58 11.41
N THR A 49 -1.36 -3.74 12.50
CA THR A 49 -2.42 -4.75 12.60
C THR A 49 -3.72 -4.34 11.92
N ASP A 50 -3.93 -3.04 11.71
CA ASP A 50 -5.18 -2.48 11.18
C ASP A 50 -5.15 -2.43 9.64
N VAL A 51 -4.03 -2.83 9.04
CA VAL A 51 -3.79 -2.84 7.60
C VAL A 51 -3.32 -4.21 7.14
N SER A 52 -3.87 -4.65 6.02
CA SER A 52 -3.59 -5.99 5.47
C SER A 52 -2.66 -5.94 4.27
N ASN A 53 -2.68 -4.85 3.50
CA ASN A 53 -1.83 -4.62 2.33
C ASN A 53 -1.66 -3.11 2.10
N GLY A 54 -0.68 -2.70 1.31
CA GLY A 54 -0.46 -1.31 0.90
C GLY A 54 0.08 -1.20 -0.52
N ILE A 55 -0.37 -0.18 -1.24
CA ILE A 55 0.13 0.15 -2.58
C ILE A 55 0.73 1.55 -2.57
N VAL A 56 1.77 1.79 -3.36
CA VAL A 56 2.38 3.11 -3.53
C VAL A 56 2.14 3.59 -4.95
N ILE A 57 1.60 4.81 -5.09
CA ILE A 57 1.33 5.44 -6.38
C ILE A 57 1.84 6.88 -6.28
N CYS A 58 2.73 7.29 -7.19
CA CYS A 58 3.31 8.64 -7.23
C CYS A 58 3.85 9.13 -5.87
N GLY A 59 4.54 8.26 -5.12
CA GLY A 59 5.10 8.57 -3.80
C GLY A 59 4.07 8.80 -2.68
N THR A 60 2.83 8.35 -2.86
CA THR A 60 1.85 8.25 -1.77
C THR A 60 1.53 6.78 -1.53
N ILE A 61 1.68 6.32 -0.29
CA ILE A 61 1.21 5.00 0.12
C ILE A 61 -0.28 5.05 0.45
N TYR A 62 -1.02 4.06 -0.02
CA TYR A 62 -2.44 3.84 0.23
C TYR A 62 -2.61 2.48 0.91
N LEU A 63 -3.20 2.48 2.09
CA LEU A 63 -3.27 1.30 2.95
C LEU A 63 -4.67 0.71 2.95
N ILE A 64 -4.73 -0.60 2.73
CA ILE A 64 -5.97 -1.39 2.61
C ILE A 64 -6.20 -2.08 3.95
N GLU A 65 -7.36 -1.87 4.56
CA GLU A 65 -7.66 -2.39 5.91
C GLU A 65 -7.70 -3.93 5.92
N SER A 66 -8.46 -4.54 5.00
CA SER A 66 -8.66 -5.99 4.98
C SER A 66 -8.48 -6.60 3.58
N THR A 67 -7.82 -7.75 3.51
CA THR A 67 -7.75 -8.58 2.30
C THR A 67 -8.70 -9.79 2.34
N SER A 68 -9.31 -10.06 3.49
CA SER A 68 -10.22 -11.19 3.72
C SER A 68 -11.70 -10.77 3.73
N GLU A 69 -11.99 -9.51 4.04
CA GLU A 69 -13.36 -8.99 3.96
C GLU A 69 -13.72 -8.67 2.52
N GLN A 70 -14.96 -8.96 2.13
CA GLN A 70 -15.42 -8.71 0.77
C GLN A 70 -15.49 -7.22 0.44
N SER A 71 -15.93 -6.40 1.39
CA SER A 71 -16.04 -4.95 1.27
C SER A 71 -15.24 -4.33 2.41
N THR A 72 -14.27 -3.51 2.05
CA THR A 72 -13.32 -2.88 2.98
C THR A 72 -13.01 -1.47 2.48
N TYR A 73 -12.03 -0.80 3.09
CA TYR A 73 -11.63 0.55 2.72
C TYR A 73 -10.12 0.66 2.52
N ILE A 74 -9.76 1.60 1.64
CA ILE A 74 -8.47 2.28 1.70
C ILE A 74 -8.68 3.48 2.63
N SER A 75 -8.39 3.32 3.91
CA SER A 75 -8.74 4.31 4.93
C SER A 75 -7.62 5.27 5.28
N SER A 76 -6.37 4.87 5.04
CA SER A 76 -5.19 5.66 5.37
C SER A 76 -4.29 5.82 4.15
N ALA A 77 -3.78 7.02 3.95
CA ALA A 77 -2.74 7.30 2.97
C ALA A 77 -1.71 8.28 3.52
N PHE A 78 -0.47 8.16 3.05
CA PHE A 78 0.63 9.00 3.49
C PHE A 78 1.49 9.42 2.29
N ASP A 79 1.65 10.73 2.12
CA ASP A 79 2.48 11.32 1.08
C ASP A 79 3.92 11.43 1.60
N PHE A 80 4.84 10.63 1.02
CA PHE A 80 6.23 10.57 1.46
C PHE A 80 7.00 11.89 1.20
N TYR A 81 6.58 12.68 0.21
CA TYR A 81 7.25 13.93 -0.14
C TYR A 81 6.79 15.09 0.72
N ARG A 82 5.50 15.11 1.08
CA ARG A 82 4.91 16.16 1.93
C ARG A 82 4.95 15.82 3.41
N ASN A 83 5.22 14.56 3.76
CA ASN A 83 5.20 14.04 5.12
C ASN A 83 3.81 14.27 5.78
N THR A 84 2.74 14.02 5.01
CA THR A 84 1.36 14.30 5.43
C THR A 84 0.48 13.07 5.34
N TYR A 85 -0.31 12.84 6.39
CA TYR A 85 -1.37 11.85 6.40
C TYR A 85 -2.65 12.37 5.74
N SER A 86 -3.39 11.46 5.12
CA SER A 86 -4.74 11.68 4.62
C SER A 86 -5.61 10.45 4.85
N GLN A 87 -6.92 10.66 4.92
CA GLN A 87 -7.92 9.60 5.09
C GLN A 87 -8.87 9.57 3.90
N PRO A 88 -8.51 8.87 2.81
CA PRO A 88 -9.28 8.95 1.57
C PRO A 88 -10.63 8.19 1.65
N LEU A 89 -10.77 7.21 2.55
CA LEU A 89 -11.99 6.43 2.77
C LEU A 89 -12.58 5.84 1.48
N ILE A 90 -11.72 5.35 0.59
CA ILE A 90 -12.13 4.79 -0.70
C ILE A 90 -12.66 3.38 -0.46
N LYS A 91 -13.86 3.08 -0.97
CA LYS A 91 -14.41 1.72 -0.93
C LYS A 91 -13.58 0.76 -1.78
N TRP A 92 -13.19 -0.36 -1.19
CA TRP A 92 -12.43 -1.43 -1.83
C TRP A 92 -13.20 -2.75 -1.76
N ILE A 93 -13.12 -3.56 -2.82
CA ILE A 93 -13.85 -4.83 -2.92
C ILE A 93 -12.87 -5.96 -3.24
N ASN A 94 -12.77 -6.94 -2.34
CA ASN A 94 -12.09 -8.21 -2.58
C ASN A 94 -13.11 -9.23 -3.07
N LEU A 95 -13.15 -9.48 -4.39
CA LEU A 95 -14.22 -10.26 -5.04
C LEU A 95 -14.36 -11.68 -4.49
N TYR A 96 -13.25 -12.33 -4.16
CA TYR A 96 -13.20 -13.72 -3.68
C TYR A 96 -12.75 -13.83 -2.21
N LYS A 97 -12.72 -12.70 -1.48
CA LYS A 97 -12.49 -12.64 -0.01
C LYS A 97 -11.14 -13.24 0.44
N ASN A 98 -10.17 -13.36 -0.46
CA ASN A 98 -8.84 -13.87 -0.12
C ASN A 98 -7.77 -13.27 -1.03
N ALA A 99 -7.62 -11.94 -0.96
CA ALA A 99 -6.64 -11.20 -1.75
C ALA A 99 -5.23 -11.38 -1.16
N ASN A 100 -4.48 -12.36 -1.67
CA ASN A 100 -3.13 -12.68 -1.20
C ASN A 100 -2.10 -11.61 -1.59
N MET A 101 -2.34 -10.90 -2.68
CA MET A 101 -1.47 -9.84 -3.19
C MET A 101 -2.31 -8.75 -3.82
N ILE A 102 -2.01 -7.50 -3.49
CA ILE A 102 -2.51 -6.31 -4.17
C ILE A 102 -1.30 -5.44 -4.47
N SER A 103 -1.03 -5.16 -5.74
CA SER A 103 0.20 -4.46 -6.14
C SER A 103 -0.07 -3.50 -7.28
N TYR A 104 0.52 -2.31 -7.22
CA TYR A 104 0.47 -1.34 -8.29
C TYR A 104 1.61 -1.58 -9.29
N ASN A 105 1.29 -1.48 -10.58
CA ASN A 105 2.26 -1.50 -11.65
C ASN A 105 2.35 -0.10 -12.29
N ALA A 106 3.50 0.55 -12.11
CA ALA A 106 3.76 1.89 -12.63
C ALA A 106 3.85 1.94 -14.17
N TYR A 107 4.14 0.82 -14.84
CA TYR A 107 4.32 0.78 -16.29
C TYR A 107 3.00 1.00 -17.04
N ASP A 108 1.95 0.27 -16.65
CA ASP A 108 0.62 0.33 -17.28
C ASP A 108 -0.43 1.00 -16.40
N LYS A 109 -0.01 1.50 -15.22
CA LYS A 109 -0.81 2.25 -14.27
C LYS A 109 -2.05 1.48 -13.83
N ARG A 110 -1.85 0.22 -13.42
CA ARG A 110 -2.92 -0.69 -12.98
C ARG A 110 -2.62 -1.29 -11.63
N ILE A 111 -3.67 -1.58 -10.88
CA ILE A 111 -3.57 -2.36 -9.65
C ILE A 111 -3.90 -3.80 -10.01
N TYR A 112 -2.96 -4.69 -9.73
CA TYR A 112 -3.07 -6.13 -9.89
C TYR A 112 -3.41 -6.78 -8.56
N ILE A 113 -4.36 -7.71 -8.61
CA ILE A 113 -4.88 -8.38 -7.43
C ILE A 113 -4.82 -9.88 -7.69
N TYR A 114 -4.20 -10.63 -6.78
CA TYR A 114 -4.26 -12.08 -6.79
C TYR A 114 -5.19 -12.55 -5.67
N ASP A 115 -6.42 -12.90 -6.04
CA ASP A 115 -7.51 -13.21 -5.11
C ASP A 115 -8.01 -14.63 -5.35
N HIS A 116 -7.83 -15.52 -4.36
CA HIS A 116 -8.25 -16.93 -4.40
C HIS A 116 -7.87 -17.69 -5.71
N GLY A 117 -6.67 -17.44 -6.25
CA GLY A 117 -6.19 -18.09 -7.47
C GLY A 117 -6.52 -17.36 -8.77
N TYR A 118 -7.31 -16.28 -8.72
CA TYR A 118 -7.63 -15.44 -9.87
C TYR A 118 -6.72 -14.22 -9.90
N MET A 119 -6.19 -13.93 -11.09
CA MET A 119 -5.49 -12.68 -11.37
C MET A 119 -6.48 -11.67 -11.92
N LEU A 120 -6.66 -10.57 -11.20
CA LEU A 120 -7.57 -9.49 -11.51
C LEU A 120 -6.78 -8.19 -11.71
N THR A 121 -7.37 -7.24 -12.43
CA THR A 121 -6.82 -5.90 -12.59
C THR A 121 -7.91 -4.85 -12.54
N VAL A 122 -7.62 -3.73 -11.87
CA VAL A 122 -8.48 -2.56 -11.83
C VAL A 122 -7.67 -1.31 -12.19
N PRO A 123 -8.27 -0.32 -12.89
CA PRO A 123 -7.63 0.97 -13.04
C PRO A 123 -7.60 1.69 -11.68
N PRO A 124 -6.53 2.42 -11.34
CA PRO A 124 -6.49 3.31 -10.19
C PRO A 124 -7.34 4.53 -10.50
N MET A 125 -8.67 4.42 -10.37
CA MET A 125 -9.56 5.59 -10.35
C MET A 125 -9.48 6.26 -8.97
N LEU A 126 -8.29 6.76 -8.63
CA LEU A 126 -8.12 7.73 -7.54
C LEU A 126 -8.61 9.08 -8.08
N HIS A 127 -9.93 9.30 -8.02
CA HIS A 127 -10.45 10.64 -8.21
C HIS A 127 -9.93 11.51 -7.06
N TRP A 128 -8.90 12.31 -7.33
CA TRP A 128 -8.47 13.38 -6.46
C TRP A 128 -9.66 14.33 -6.28
N LEU A 129 -10.38 14.20 -5.17
CA LEU A 129 -11.27 15.25 -4.69
C LEU A 129 -10.37 16.37 -4.18
N ALA A 130 -9.80 17.14 -5.11
CA ALA A 130 -9.21 18.42 -4.78
C ALA A 130 -10.33 19.27 -4.14
N LYS A 131 -10.18 19.57 -2.85
CA LYS A 131 -10.91 20.66 -2.20
C LYS A 131 -10.24 21.97 -2.55
#